data_AF-A0A7S4KAU9-F1
#
_entry.id   AF-A0A7S4KAU9-F1
#
_cell.length_a   1.000
_cell.length_b   1.000
_cell.length_c   1.000
_cell.angle_alpha   90.00
_cell.angle_beta   90.00
_cell.angle_gamma   90.00
#
_symmetry.space_group_name_H-M   'P 1'
#
loop_
_entity.id
_entity.type
_entity.pdbx_description
1 polymer ?
#
loop_
_entity_poly.entity_id
_entity_poly.type
_entity_poly.pdbx_seq_one_letter_code
_entity_poly.pdbx_strand_id
1 'polypeptide(L)'
;AAAAEEEAESEVEVDVDGGAYGRQASAGSAGWDDFCGGAGTGEQYSAVEIPLVRACLALVKCSRGTIKVALEASEYVGSAVEKEDAAAAEKAEEEEEEKDRAKDQDDQKAKRETRRRRLNYIGTLVELARQVGDGMTELGSLLYPPLSDAVAAADGEEQEEDSELERRIELQRMAIVALHDCVLGGNGGDGEEDEKKAAGDDNDDTNEAAVKVSKEIASHSSKIRSAAEKRATEARTAAREIARSSRRGKR
;
A
#
# COMPACT_ATOMS: atom_id res chain seq x y z
N ALA A 1 -42.87 -3.48 11.27
CA ALA A 1 -42.02 -2.84 10.26
C ALA A 1 -40.58 -2.99 10.74
N ALA A 2 -39.91 -4.06 10.31
CA ALA A 2 -38.48 -4.25 10.52
C ALA A 2 -37.88 -4.21 9.11
N ALA A 3 -37.14 -3.16 8.81
CA ALA A 3 -36.42 -3.02 7.55
C ALA A 3 -35.14 -3.85 7.66
N ALA A 4 -35.03 -4.88 6.83
CA ALA A 4 -33.80 -5.58 6.59
C ALA A 4 -32.98 -4.71 5.62
N GLU A 5 -31.85 -4.19 6.09
CA GLU A 5 -30.84 -3.58 5.23
C GLU A 5 -30.01 -4.72 4.62
N GLU A 6 -30.26 -4.94 3.33
CA GLU A 6 -29.51 -5.84 2.46
C GLU A 6 -28.26 -5.07 2.00
N GLU A 7 -27.13 -5.26 2.69
CA GLU A 7 -25.85 -4.73 2.23
C GLU A 7 -25.41 -5.49 0.98
N ALA A 8 -25.49 -4.81 -0.16
CA ALA A 8 -24.95 -5.28 -1.42
C ALA A 8 -23.41 -5.28 -1.35
N GLU A 9 -22.82 -6.46 -1.21
CA GLU A 9 -21.39 -6.69 -1.38
C GLU A 9 -21.02 -6.36 -2.85
N SER A 10 -20.52 -5.15 -3.10
CA SER A 10 -19.96 -4.81 -4.40
C SER A 10 -18.57 -5.46 -4.51
N GLU A 11 -18.50 -6.60 -5.18
CA GLU A 11 -17.24 -7.20 -5.60
C GLU A 11 -16.53 -6.23 -6.55
N VAL A 12 -15.43 -5.63 -6.09
CA VAL A 12 -14.53 -4.89 -6.97
C VAL A 12 -13.79 -5.93 -7.81
N GLU A 13 -14.35 -6.28 -8.96
CA GLU A 13 -13.64 -7.00 -10.02
C GLU A 13 -12.45 -6.14 -10.47
N VAL A 14 -11.26 -6.52 -10.01
CA VAL A 14 -10.02 -6.02 -10.59
C VAL A 14 -9.76 -6.89 -11.82
N ASP A 15 -10.15 -6.39 -12.99
CA ASP A 15 -9.82 -6.98 -14.29
C ASP A 15 -8.28 -7.07 -14.43
N VAL A 16 -7.73 -8.22 -14.05
CA VAL A 16 -6.36 -8.60 -14.37
C VAL A 16 -6.45 -9.34 -15.68
N ASP A 17 -6.07 -8.67 -16.77
CA ASP A 17 -5.98 -9.22 -18.14
C ASP A 17 -5.29 -10.60 -18.11
N GLY A 18 -6.12 -11.64 -18.11
CA GLY A 18 -5.72 -13.04 -18.09
C GLY A 18 -5.24 -13.43 -19.47
N GLY A 19 -3.93 -13.25 -19.71
CA GLY A 19 -3.26 -13.74 -20.90
C GLY A 19 -3.66 -15.19 -21.21
N ALA A 20 -4.25 -15.39 -22.37
CA ALA A 20 -4.69 -16.68 -22.88
C ALA A 20 -3.48 -17.57 -23.21
N TYR A 21 -2.96 -18.30 -22.22
CA TYR A 21 -2.00 -19.38 -22.45
C TYR A 21 -2.79 -20.62 -22.89
N GLY A 22 -2.78 -20.85 -24.20
CA GLY A 22 -3.45 -21.95 -24.87
C GLY A 22 -3.07 -23.31 -24.27
N ARG A 23 -4.11 -24.01 -23.81
CA ARG A 23 -4.07 -25.39 -23.33
C ARG A 23 -4.12 -26.34 -24.53
N GLN A 24 -2.96 -26.74 -25.05
CA GLN A 24 -2.85 -27.97 -25.86
C GLN A 24 -2.46 -29.13 -24.94
N ALA A 25 -3.45 -29.95 -24.59
CA ALA A 25 -3.24 -31.20 -23.88
C ALA A 25 -2.68 -32.25 -24.86
N SER A 26 -1.41 -32.61 -24.70
CA SER A 26 -0.85 -33.83 -25.30
C SER A 26 -1.02 -34.99 -24.32
N ALA A 27 -1.63 -36.06 -24.82
CA ALA A 27 -1.86 -37.29 -24.08
C ALA A 27 -0.53 -38.01 -23.82
N GLY A 28 -0.23 -38.30 -22.55
CA GLY A 28 0.75 -39.32 -22.17
C GLY A 28 1.90 -38.92 -21.23
N SER A 29 1.93 -37.72 -20.64
CA SER A 29 2.90 -37.42 -19.57
C SER A 29 2.33 -37.79 -18.20
N ALA A 30 3.12 -38.45 -17.36
CA ALA A 30 2.87 -38.54 -15.92
C ALA A 30 2.32 -37.20 -15.42
N GLY A 31 1.07 -37.21 -14.94
CA GLY A 31 0.36 -35.99 -14.60
C GLY A 31 1.10 -35.23 -13.50
N TRP A 32 0.85 -33.93 -13.39
CA TRP A 32 1.33 -33.14 -12.25
C TRP A 32 0.88 -33.79 -10.91
N ASP A 33 -0.28 -34.45 -10.91
CA ASP A 33 -0.78 -35.27 -9.79
C ASP A 33 0.07 -36.52 -9.50
N ASP A 34 0.72 -37.13 -10.50
CA ASP A 34 1.62 -38.28 -10.33
C ASP A 34 3.00 -37.83 -9.82
N PHE A 35 3.45 -36.64 -10.25
CA PHE A 35 4.62 -35.95 -9.68
C PHE A 35 4.39 -35.58 -8.19
N CYS A 36 3.21 -35.08 -7.84
CA CYS A 36 2.82 -34.82 -6.45
C CYS A 36 2.46 -36.10 -5.65
N GLY A 37 2.10 -37.18 -6.33
CA GLY A 37 1.64 -38.43 -5.71
C GLY A 37 2.75 -39.40 -5.32
N GLY A 38 3.88 -39.41 -6.04
CA GLY A 38 4.96 -40.40 -5.86
C GLY A 38 6.11 -39.98 -4.94
N ALA A 39 6.39 -38.68 -4.82
CA ALA A 39 7.45 -38.14 -3.96
C ALA A 39 6.81 -37.53 -2.70
N GLY A 40 6.30 -38.41 -1.82
CA GLY A 40 5.84 -38.12 -0.46
C GLY A 40 5.21 -36.75 -0.27
N THR A 41 3.90 -36.62 -0.54
CA THR A 41 3.01 -35.49 -0.21
C THR A 41 3.73 -34.35 0.50
N GLY A 42 4.47 -33.53 -0.25
CA GLY A 42 5.16 -32.37 0.29
C GLY A 42 4.15 -31.56 1.08
N GLU A 43 4.55 -31.08 2.25
CA GLU A 43 3.70 -30.44 3.26
C GLU A 43 2.61 -29.58 2.59
N GLN A 44 1.37 -30.08 2.59
CA GLN A 44 0.23 -29.36 2.03
C GLN A 44 -0.44 -28.57 3.14
N TYR A 45 -1.05 -27.44 2.81
CA TYR A 45 -1.92 -26.75 3.77
C TYR A 45 -3.08 -27.65 4.16
N SER A 46 -3.30 -27.77 5.47
CA SER A 46 -4.50 -28.38 6.02
C SER A 46 -5.73 -27.51 5.71
N ALA A 47 -6.92 -28.11 5.77
CA ALA A 47 -8.18 -27.39 5.58
C ALA A 47 -8.36 -26.21 6.55
N VAL A 48 -7.73 -26.27 7.73
CA VAL A 48 -7.77 -25.22 8.76
C VAL A 48 -6.81 -24.07 8.43
N GLU A 49 -5.74 -24.32 7.66
CA GLU A 49 -4.75 -23.31 7.26
C GLU A 49 -5.15 -22.54 6.01
N ILE A 50 -5.98 -23.12 5.13
CA ILE A 50 -6.41 -22.49 3.87
C ILE A 50 -7.02 -21.08 4.07
N PRO A 51 -7.91 -20.83 5.06
CA PRO A 51 -8.46 -19.49 5.28
C PRO A 51 -7.39 -18.44 5.60
N LEU A 52 -6.40 -18.80 6.43
CA LEU A 52 -5.28 -17.92 6.78
C LEU A 52 -4.45 -17.59 5.54
N VAL A 53 -4.06 -18.60 4.75
CA VAL A 53 -3.30 -18.39 3.51
C VAL A 53 -4.05 -17.47 2.55
N ARG A 54 -5.34 -17.68 2.36
CA ARG A 54 -6.18 -16.84 1.50
C ARG A 54 -6.20 -15.38 1.96
N ALA A 55 -6.36 -15.14 3.27
CA ALA A 55 -6.34 -13.79 3.82
C ALA A 55 -4.97 -13.12 3.68
N CYS A 56 -3.87 -13.84 3.96
CA CYS A 56 -2.52 -13.32 3.77
C CYS A 56 -2.21 -13.02 2.30
N LEU A 57 -2.60 -13.89 1.36
CA LEU A 57 -2.44 -13.64 -0.07
C LEU A 57 -3.28 -12.44 -0.54
N ALA A 58 -4.47 -12.22 0.04
CA ALA A 58 -5.25 -11.03 -0.24
C ALA A 58 -4.54 -9.77 0.27
N LEU A 59 -3.88 -9.81 1.43
CA LEU A 59 -3.07 -8.71 1.94
C LEU A 59 -1.83 -8.43 1.06
N VAL A 60 -1.17 -9.49 0.55
CA VAL A 60 -0.08 -9.35 -0.44
C VAL A 60 -0.59 -8.70 -1.73
N LYS A 61 -1.80 -9.04 -2.18
CA LYS A 61 -2.43 -8.38 -3.34
C LYS A 61 -2.71 -6.90 -3.07
N CYS A 62 -3.21 -6.54 -1.89
CA CYS A 62 -3.35 -5.14 -1.47
C CYS A 62 -2.00 -4.42 -1.54
N SER A 63 -0.93 -5.05 -1.07
CA SER A 63 0.44 -4.49 -1.08
C SER A 63 0.91 -4.13 -2.50
N ARG A 64 0.65 -5.00 -3.48
CA ARG A 64 0.92 -4.70 -4.90
C ARG A 64 0.15 -3.48 -5.39
N GLY A 65 -1.14 -3.37 -5.04
CA GLY A 65 -1.96 -2.20 -5.36
C GLY A 65 -1.43 -0.93 -4.72
N THR A 66 -0.99 -1.00 -3.46
CA THR A 66 -0.36 0.10 -2.72
C THR A 66 0.91 0.62 -3.40
N ILE A 67 1.80 -0.28 -3.82
CA ILE A 67 3.02 0.10 -4.57
C ILE A 67 2.65 0.78 -5.90
N LYS A 68 1.63 0.28 -6.61
CA LYS A 68 1.15 0.91 -7.85
C LYS A 68 0.68 2.35 -7.60
N VAL A 69 -0.12 2.58 -6.56
CA VAL A 69 -0.58 3.91 -6.16
C VAL A 69 0.59 4.83 -5.82
N ALA A 70 1.61 4.33 -5.14
CA ALA A 70 2.81 5.11 -4.83
C ALA A 70 3.58 5.55 -6.09
N LEU A 71 3.66 4.68 -7.10
CA LEU A 71 4.27 5.00 -8.39
C LEU A 71 3.45 6.04 -9.16
N GLU A 72 2.13 5.84 -9.28
CA GLU A 72 1.22 6.80 -9.95
C GLU A 72 1.29 8.18 -9.27
N ALA A 73 1.34 8.23 -7.92
CA ALA A 73 1.52 9.47 -7.18
C ALA A 73 2.90 10.11 -7.43
N SER A 74 3.97 9.31 -7.48
CA SER A 74 5.32 9.81 -7.75
C SER A 74 5.46 10.38 -9.16
N GLU A 75 4.89 9.72 -10.17
CA GLU A 75 4.87 10.17 -11.56
C GLU A 75 4.09 11.48 -11.72
N TYR A 76 2.95 11.60 -11.02
CA TYR A 76 2.15 12.83 -11.01
C TYR A 76 2.94 14.01 -10.43
N VAL A 77 3.64 13.81 -9.31
CA VAL A 77 4.46 14.86 -8.68
C VAL A 77 5.70 15.18 -9.50
N GLY A 78 6.35 14.16 -10.07
CA GLY A 78 7.49 14.33 -10.97
C GLY A 78 7.12 15.17 -12.19
N SER A 79 5.98 14.88 -12.81
CA SER A 79 5.42 15.66 -13.93
C SER A 79 5.18 17.13 -13.58
N ALA A 80 4.80 17.42 -12.33
CA ALA A 80 4.62 18.80 -11.87
C ALA A 80 5.96 19.53 -11.69
N VAL A 81 6.99 18.84 -11.18
CA VAL A 81 8.36 19.39 -11.06
C VAL A 81 8.97 19.64 -12.44
N GLU A 82 8.79 18.73 -13.40
CA GLU A 82 9.28 18.91 -14.77
C GLU A 82 8.69 20.13 -15.47
N LYS A 83 7.39 20.38 -15.27
CA LYS A 83 6.72 21.59 -15.80
C LYS A 83 7.26 22.87 -15.18
N GLU A 84 7.56 22.86 -13.88
CA GLU A 84 8.18 24.01 -13.20
C GLU A 84 9.59 24.27 -13.70
N ASP A 85 10.39 23.22 -13.90
CA ASP A 85 11.75 23.31 -14.42
C ASP A 85 11.73 23.83 -15.88
N ALA A 86 10.79 23.40 -16.70
CA ALA A 86 10.60 23.91 -18.06
C ALA A 86 10.19 25.39 -18.08
N ALA A 87 9.22 25.79 -17.26
CA ALA A 87 8.78 27.18 -17.16
C ALA A 87 9.88 28.10 -16.59
N ALA A 88 10.75 27.58 -15.73
CA ALA A 88 11.91 28.32 -15.22
C ALA A 88 12.99 28.52 -16.30
N ALA A 89 13.17 27.55 -17.21
CA ALA A 89 14.10 27.68 -18.33
C ALA A 89 13.62 28.72 -19.34
N GLU A 90 12.34 28.73 -19.71
CA GLU A 90 11.76 29.72 -20.63
C GLU A 90 11.91 31.15 -20.10
N LYS A 91 11.62 31.37 -18.81
CA LYS A 91 11.79 32.70 -18.18
C LYS A 91 13.24 33.17 -18.12
N ALA A 92 14.19 32.25 -17.96
CA ALA A 92 15.60 32.60 -17.96
C ALA A 92 16.09 33.11 -19.32
N GLU A 93 15.43 32.71 -20.42
CA GLU A 93 15.70 33.24 -21.77
C GLU A 93 15.10 34.63 -21.97
N GLU A 94 13.95 34.92 -21.35
CA GLU A 94 13.25 36.22 -21.46
C GLU A 94 13.85 37.31 -20.53
N GLU A 95 14.33 36.94 -19.34
CA GLU A 95 14.85 37.87 -18.32
C GLU A 95 16.26 38.45 -18.62
N GLU A 96 16.95 38.05 -19.71
CA GLU A 96 18.21 38.69 -20.12
C GLU A 96 18.04 40.19 -20.47
N GLU A 97 16.82 40.67 -20.67
CA GLU A 97 16.54 42.04 -21.13
C GLU A 97 16.09 43.05 -20.04
N GLU A 98 15.73 42.64 -18.81
CA GLU A 98 15.12 43.54 -17.81
C GLU A 98 15.83 43.54 -16.43
N LYS A 99 15.95 44.71 -15.78
CA LYS A 99 17.01 45.02 -14.79
C LYS A 99 16.56 45.13 -13.32
N ASP A 100 15.45 44.52 -12.92
CA ASP A 100 14.84 44.68 -11.58
C ASP A 100 15.16 43.52 -10.60
N ARG A 101 16.43 43.33 -10.27
CA ARG A 101 17.01 42.16 -9.56
C ARG A 101 16.55 41.86 -8.12
N ALA A 102 15.77 42.72 -7.47
CA ALA A 102 15.52 42.62 -6.02
C ALA A 102 14.29 41.78 -5.67
N LYS A 103 13.24 41.78 -6.51
CA LYS A 103 11.99 41.06 -6.23
C LYS A 103 12.10 39.56 -6.59
N ASP A 104 12.96 39.23 -7.54
CA ASP A 104 13.09 37.88 -8.08
C ASP A 104 13.75 36.89 -7.10
N GLN A 105 14.51 37.37 -6.12
CA GLN A 105 15.22 36.48 -5.19
C GLN A 105 14.29 35.73 -4.24
N ASP A 106 13.28 36.40 -3.69
CA ASP A 106 12.33 35.77 -2.76
C ASP A 106 11.41 34.78 -3.47
N ASP A 107 10.94 35.13 -4.68
CA ASP A 107 10.12 34.27 -5.51
C ASP A 107 10.90 33.03 -5.99
N GLN A 108 12.16 33.19 -6.40
CA GLN A 108 13.02 32.07 -6.75
C GLN A 108 13.30 31.16 -5.54
N LYS A 109 13.46 31.73 -4.34
CA LYS A 109 13.65 30.95 -3.12
C LYS A 109 12.41 30.12 -2.80
N ALA A 110 11.20 30.70 -2.87
CA ALA A 110 9.94 29.99 -2.64
C ALA A 110 9.72 28.85 -3.64
N LYS A 111 10.03 29.07 -4.93
CA LYS A 111 9.98 28.02 -5.96
C LYS A 111 10.94 26.87 -5.68
N ARG A 112 12.20 27.19 -5.35
CA ARG A 112 13.21 26.18 -4.99
C ARG A 112 12.79 25.35 -3.77
N GLU A 113 12.17 25.99 -2.79
CA GLU A 113 11.66 25.31 -1.61
C GLU A 113 10.48 24.38 -1.95
N THR A 114 9.52 24.85 -2.74
CA THR A 114 8.39 24.03 -3.22
C THR A 114 8.87 22.81 -4.00
N ARG A 115 9.80 23.02 -4.93
CA ARG A 115 10.47 21.95 -5.68
C ARG A 115 11.14 20.93 -4.76
N ARG A 116 11.87 21.41 -3.74
CA ARG A 116 12.51 20.54 -2.76
C ARG A 116 11.50 19.72 -1.97
N ARG A 117 10.38 20.31 -1.54
CA ARG A 117 9.30 19.60 -0.82
C ARG A 117 8.72 18.47 -1.68
N ARG A 118 8.46 18.72 -2.97
CA ARG A 118 7.95 17.70 -3.91
C ARG A 118 8.94 16.55 -4.12
N LEU A 119 10.23 16.86 -4.30
CA LEU A 119 11.26 15.83 -4.45
C LEU A 119 11.43 14.99 -3.17
N ASN A 120 11.39 15.64 -2.00
CA ASN A 120 11.40 14.94 -0.72
C ASN A 120 10.17 14.02 -0.58
N TYR A 121 8.99 14.50 -0.98
CA TYR A 121 7.76 13.71 -0.96
C TYR A 121 7.86 12.45 -1.83
N ILE A 122 8.39 12.56 -3.06
CA ILE A 122 8.69 11.39 -3.91
C ILE A 122 9.65 10.42 -3.19
N GLY A 123 10.72 10.94 -2.59
CA GLY A 123 11.66 10.13 -1.81
C GLY A 123 10.99 9.36 -0.67
N THR A 124 10.09 10.02 0.06
CA THR A 124 9.30 9.38 1.14
C THR A 124 8.37 8.30 0.60
N LEU A 125 7.66 8.55 -0.51
CA LEU A 125 6.80 7.54 -1.13
C LEU A 125 7.58 6.29 -1.55
N VAL A 126 8.79 6.47 -2.12
CA VAL A 126 9.64 5.35 -2.55
C VAL A 126 10.12 4.52 -1.37
N GLU A 127 10.55 5.15 -0.27
CA GLU A 127 10.97 4.40 0.93
C GLU A 127 9.80 3.64 1.57
N LEU A 128 8.62 4.25 1.65
CA LEU A 128 7.42 3.56 2.15
C LEU A 128 7.03 2.39 1.23
N ALA A 129 7.09 2.57 -0.10
CA ALA A 129 6.82 1.51 -1.05
C ALA A 129 7.81 0.34 -0.92
N ARG A 130 9.08 0.65 -0.64
CA ARG A 130 10.11 -0.35 -0.34
C ARG A 130 9.77 -1.13 0.93
N GLN A 131 9.36 -0.46 2.01
CA GLN A 131 8.95 -1.13 3.25
C GLN A 131 7.76 -2.08 3.02
N VAL A 132 6.77 -1.66 2.24
CA VAL A 132 5.64 -2.52 1.83
C VAL A 132 6.15 -3.74 1.03
N GLY A 133 7.14 -3.54 0.16
CA GLY A 133 7.76 -4.59 -0.64
C GLY A 133 8.58 -5.60 0.17
N ASP A 134 9.35 -5.12 1.14
CA ASP A 134 10.13 -5.95 2.06
C ASP A 134 9.17 -6.78 2.93
N GLY A 135 8.16 -6.14 3.52
CA GLY A 135 7.19 -6.82 4.38
C GLY A 135 6.31 -7.84 3.63
N MET A 136 5.94 -7.63 2.36
CA MET A 136 5.22 -8.65 1.58
C MET A 136 6.09 -9.89 1.32
N THR A 137 7.41 -9.69 1.18
CA THR A 137 8.37 -10.77 0.95
C THR A 137 8.59 -11.58 2.23
N GLU A 138 8.75 -10.89 3.35
CA GLU A 138 8.84 -11.50 4.68
C GLU A 138 7.57 -12.24 5.07
N LEU A 139 6.39 -11.68 4.77
CA LEU A 139 5.13 -12.37 4.99
C LEU A 139 5.03 -13.61 4.10
N GLY A 140 5.39 -13.49 2.82
CA GLY A 140 5.36 -14.59 1.87
C GLY A 140 6.27 -15.76 2.26
N SER A 141 7.44 -15.50 2.85
CA SER A 141 8.35 -16.56 3.31
C SER A 141 7.82 -17.35 4.51
N LEU A 142 6.91 -16.78 5.29
CA LEU A 142 6.23 -17.47 6.39
C LEU A 142 5.00 -18.27 5.93
N LEU A 143 4.56 -18.11 4.68
CA LEU A 143 3.42 -18.83 4.17
C LEU A 143 3.78 -20.21 3.63
N TYR A 144 5.04 -20.65 3.61
CA TYR A 144 5.34 -22.02 3.21
C TYR A 144 4.81 -23.02 4.25
N PRO A 145 4.13 -24.11 3.83
CA PRO A 145 3.70 -25.16 4.75
C PRO A 145 4.88 -25.81 5.51
N PRO A 146 4.62 -26.39 6.71
CA PRO A 146 3.39 -26.31 7.49
C PRO A 146 3.31 -24.98 8.27
N LEU A 147 2.12 -24.38 8.35
CA LEU A 147 1.95 -23.11 9.07
C LEU A 147 1.83 -23.32 10.58
N SER A 148 1.59 -24.56 11.01
CA SER A 148 1.53 -24.93 12.42
C SER A 148 2.76 -24.43 13.18
N ASP A 149 3.95 -24.46 12.59
CA ASP A 149 5.19 -24.10 13.28
C ASP A 149 5.33 -22.58 13.39
N ALA A 150 4.93 -21.86 12.35
CA ALA A 150 4.88 -20.40 12.34
C ALA A 150 3.82 -19.83 13.32
N VAL A 151 2.74 -20.58 13.55
CA VAL A 151 1.64 -20.20 14.44
C VAL A 151 1.85 -20.71 15.88
N ALA A 152 2.55 -21.83 16.08
CA ALA A 152 2.74 -22.48 17.39
C ALA A 152 3.99 -22.04 18.16
N ALA A 153 4.87 -21.21 17.59
CA ALA A 153 6.12 -20.77 18.22
C ALA A 153 5.98 -20.03 19.59
N ALA A 154 4.74 -19.82 20.08
CA ALA A 154 4.44 -19.20 21.38
C ALA A 154 4.20 -20.22 22.52
N ASP A 155 4.68 -21.47 22.42
CA ASP A 155 4.46 -22.53 23.42
C ASP A 155 5.35 -22.38 24.70
N GLY A 156 5.94 -21.21 24.95
CA GLY A 156 6.68 -20.88 26.18
C GLY A 156 5.85 -20.04 27.17
N GLU A 157 5.49 -20.65 28.30
CA GLU A 157 4.98 -20.03 29.55
C GLU A 157 4.24 -18.67 29.46
N GLU A 158 2.91 -18.73 29.41
CA GLU A 158 1.92 -17.72 29.87
C GLU A 158 2.01 -16.27 29.35
N GLN A 159 2.86 -15.94 28.37
CA GLN A 159 2.76 -14.67 27.65
C GLN A 159 1.98 -14.86 26.35
N GLU A 160 0.90 -14.10 26.17
CA GLU A 160 0.21 -13.91 24.88
C GLU A 160 1.12 -13.15 23.91
N GLU A 161 2.30 -13.68 23.61
CA GLU A 161 3.11 -13.13 22.53
C GLU A 161 2.44 -13.48 21.20
N ASP A 162 2.07 -12.44 20.45
CA ASP A 162 1.57 -12.58 19.08
C ASP A 162 2.60 -13.45 18.30
N SER A 163 2.12 -14.51 17.63
CA SER A 163 2.99 -15.35 16.79
C SER A 163 3.78 -14.50 15.80
N GLU A 164 4.98 -14.93 15.38
CA GLU A 164 5.77 -14.16 14.40
C GLU A 164 4.97 -13.90 13.13
N LEU A 165 4.09 -14.83 12.72
CA LEU A 165 3.18 -14.61 11.61
C LEU A 165 2.16 -13.48 11.87
N GLU A 166 1.53 -13.46 13.05
CA GLU A 166 0.64 -12.35 13.44
C GLU A 166 1.38 -11.00 13.47
N ARG A 167 2.62 -10.99 13.99
CA ARG A 167 3.47 -9.81 14.01
C ARG A 167 3.78 -9.31 12.59
N ARG A 168 4.09 -10.20 11.64
CA ARG A 168 4.35 -9.84 10.24
C ARG A 168 3.10 -9.36 9.51
N ILE A 169 1.93 -9.96 9.76
CA ILE A 169 0.65 -9.47 9.24
C ILE A 169 0.42 -8.02 9.69
N GLU A 170 0.66 -7.74 10.98
CA GLU A 170 0.48 -6.41 11.55
C GLU A 170 1.46 -5.39 10.99
N LEU A 171 2.75 -5.74 10.92
CA LEU A 171 3.77 -4.87 10.32
C LEU A 171 3.44 -4.55 8.85
N GLN A 172 2.99 -5.54 8.08
CA GLN A 172 2.60 -5.33 6.70
C GLN A 172 1.38 -4.41 6.59
N ARG A 173 0.37 -4.59 7.46
CA ARG A 173 -0.78 -3.69 7.54
C ARG A 173 -0.35 -2.25 7.82
N MET A 174 0.50 -2.05 8.82
CA MET A 174 0.98 -0.73 9.21
C MET A 174 1.75 -0.04 8.08
N ALA A 175 2.62 -0.78 7.37
CA ALA A 175 3.36 -0.25 6.22
C ALA A 175 2.41 0.21 5.10
N ILE A 176 1.38 -0.59 4.78
CA ILE A 176 0.37 -0.24 3.77
C ILE A 176 -0.38 1.03 4.19
N VAL A 177 -0.84 1.09 5.44
CA VAL A 177 -1.57 2.24 5.98
C VAL A 177 -0.70 3.49 5.95
N ALA A 178 0.55 3.41 6.41
CA ALA A 178 1.48 4.54 6.41
C ALA A 178 1.72 5.10 5.01
N LEU A 179 1.83 4.24 3.99
CA LEU A 179 1.95 4.68 2.60
C LEU A 179 0.70 5.42 2.14
N HIS A 180 -0.48 4.85 2.38
CA HIS A 180 -1.73 5.49 1.96
C HIS A 180 -1.99 6.79 2.73
N ASP A 181 -1.61 6.87 4.01
CA ASP A 181 -1.65 8.10 4.79
C ASP A 181 -0.67 9.14 4.24
N CYS A 182 0.50 8.74 3.75
CA CYS A 182 1.40 9.65 3.04
C CYS A 182 0.78 10.14 1.71
N VAL A 183 0.17 9.25 0.92
CA VAL A 183 -0.49 9.62 -0.35
C VAL A 183 -1.67 10.57 -0.14
N LEU A 184 -2.48 10.33 0.88
CA LEU A 184 -3.64 11.18 1.23
C LEU A 184 -3.21 12.43 2.01
N GLY A 185 -2.14 12.32 2.78
CA GLY A 185 -1.60 13.33 3.70
C GLY A 185 -0.48 14.19 3.13
N GLY A 186 -0.06 13.98 1.87
CA GLY A 186 0.74 14.93 1.08
C GLY A 186 0.13 16.34 0.98
N ASN A 187 -1.04 16.53 1.61
CA ASN A 187 -1.75 17.76 1.88
C ASN A 187 -1.32 18.55 3.14
N GLY A 188 -0.42 18.11 4.03
CA GLY A 188 -0.25 18.87 5.28
C GLY A 188 0.88 18.56 6.26
N GLY A 189 2.14 18.65 5.82
CA GLY A 189 3.20 19.16 6.71
C GLY A 189 3.67 20.48 6.10
N ASP A 190 3.42 21.66 6.67
CA ASP A 190 3.47 22.05 8.08
C ASP A 190 2.41 23.12 8.37
N GLY A 191 1.74 23.08 9.53
CA GLY A 191 0.88 24.17 9.94
C GLY A 191 -0.08 23.81 11.07
N GLU A 192 0.45 23.84 12.30
CA GLU A 192 -0.35 24.16 13.47
C GLU A 192 -1.28 25.36 13.21
N GLU A 193 -2.44 25.26 13.84
CA GLU A 193 -3.45 26.29 14.06
C GLU A 193 -2.87 27.71 14.18
N ASP A 194 -3.16 28.57 13.21
CA ASP A 194 -3.20 30.01 13.45
C ASP A 194 -4.48 30.57 12.79
N GLU A 195 -5.60 30.41 13.49
CA GLU A 195 -6.82 31.18 13.25
C GLU A 195 -6.52 32.67 13.43
N LYS A 196 -6.14 33.35 12.34
CA LYS A 196 -6.36 34.79 12.22
C LYS A 196 -7.38 35.07 11.13
N LYS A 197 -8.60 35.34 11.61
CA LYS A 197 -9.63 36.11 10.92
C LYS A 197 -9.00 37.35 10.26
N ALA A 198 -9.10 37.42 8.94
CA ALA A 198 -9.26 38.68 8.24
C ALA A 198 -10.25 38.46 7.09
N ALA A 199 -11.40 39.11 7.20
CA ALA A 199 -12.30 39.29 6.08
C ALA A 199 -11.67 40.29 5.10
N GLY A 200 -11.57 39.93 3.83
CA GLY A 200 -11.10 40.83 2.78
C GLY A 200 -10.96 40.12 1.44
N ASP A 201 -11.79 40.56 0.50
CA ASP A 201 -11.83 40.36 -0.96
C ASP A 201 -10.60 39.80 -1.69
N ASP A 202 -10.96 38.94 -2.65
CA ASP A 202 -10.48 38.81 -4.03
C ASP A 202 -9.04 38.38 -4.36
N ASN A 203 -8.99 37.20 -4.98
CA ASN A 203 -7.90 36.59 -5.76
C ASN A 203 -6.61 36.25 -5.00
N ASP A 204 -6.60 35.05 -4.40
CA ASP A 204 -5.38 34.42 -3.91
C ASP A 204 -5.22 33.00 -4.50
N ASP A 205 -4.77 32.93 -5.75
CA ASP A 205 -4.30 31.71 -6.42
C ASP A 205 -2.93 31.23 -5.87
N THR A 206 -2.41 31.79 -4.77
CA THR A 206 -1.06 31.48 -4.28
C THR A 206 -0.98 30.51 -3.10
N ASN A 207 -2.12 29.96 -2.64
CA ASN A 207 -2.13 29.09 -1.46
C ASN A 207 -2.25 27.58 -1.72
N GLU A 208 -1.67 27.08 -2.81
CA GLU A 208 -1.66 25.65 -3.14
C GLU A 208 -0.22 25.07 -3.12
N ALA A 209 0.49 25.26 -2.01
CA ALA A 209 1.72 24.51 -1.73
C ALA A 209 1.45 23.03 -1.39
N ALA A 210 0.17 22.63 -1.32
CA ALA A 210 -0.26 21.25 -1.11
C ALA A 210 -0.15 20.46 -2.41
N VAL A 211 0.51 19.31 -2.36
CA VAL A 211 0.58 18.38 -3.49
C VAL A 211 -0.78 17.68 -3.60
N LYS A 212 -1.72 18.30 -4.32
CA LYS A 212 -3.01 17.67 -4.59
C LYS A 212 -2.84 16.57 -5.63
N VAL A 213 -2.72 15.34 -5.14
CA VAL A 213 -2.80 14.14 -5.97
C VAL A 213 -4.21 14.06 -6.60
N SER A 214 -4.34 13.43 -7.78
CA SER A 214 -5.61 13.35 -8.47
C SER A 214 -6.71 12.68 -7.62
N LYS A 215 -7.97 13.07 -7.82
CA LYS A 215 -9.13 12.48 -7.12
C LYS A 215 -9.23 10.97 -7.32
N GLU A 216 -8.79 10.48 -8.48
CA GLU A 216 -8.77 9.06 -8.81
C GLU A 216 -7.75 8.30 -7.94
N ILE A 217 -6.53 8.83 -7.80
CA ILE A 217 -5.49 8.23 -6.95
C ILE A 217 -5.93 8.25 -5.48
N ALA A 218 -6.53 9.35 -5.01
CA ALA A 218 -7.06 9.43 -3.65
C ALA A 218 -8.19 8.40 -3.40
N SER A 219 -9.11 8.26 -4.36
CA SER A 219 -10.19 7.27 -4.30
C SER A 219 -9.63 5.84 -4.26
N HIS A 220 -8.71 5.49 -5.16
CA HIS A 220 -8.04 4.20 -5.17
C HIS A 220 -7.28 3.93 -3.87
N SER A 221 -6.55 4.92 -3.38
CA SER A 221 -5.80 4.86 -2.11
C SER A 221 -6.71 4.48 -0.93
N SER A 222 -7.84 5.17 -0.79
CA SER A 222 -8.81 4.91 0.30
C SER A 222 -9.40 3.49 0.25
N LYS A 223 -9.73 2.99 -0.95
CA LYS A 223 -10.28 1.63 -1.14
C LYS A 223 -9.27 0.55 -0.78
N ILE A 224 -8.02 0.70 -1.22
CA ILE A 224 -6.96 -0.27 -0.94
C ILE A 224 -6.62 -0.28 0.56
N ARG A 225 -6.56 0.89 1.19
CA ARG A 225 -6.35 1.00 2.64
C ARG A 225 -7.42 0.26 3.43
N SER A 226 -8.70 0.52 3.17
CA SER A 226 -9.81 -0.15 3.86
C SER A 226 -9.80 -1.67 3.63
N ALA A 227 -9.51 -2.09 2.39
CA ALA A 227 -9.36 -3.51 2.07
C ALA A 227 -8.21 -4.16 2.86
N ALA A 228 -7.05 -3.52 2.93
CA ALA A 228 -5.89 -4.03 3.66
C ALA A 228 -6.16 -4.20 5.16
N GLU A 229 -6.84 -3.23 5.78
CA GLU A 229 -7.27 -3.32 7.18
C GLU A 229 -8.20 -4.52 7.39
N LYS A 230 -9.22 -4.70 6.54
CA LYS A 230 -10.11 -5.86 6.58
C LYS A 230 -9.33 -7.18 6.44
N ARG A 231 -8.47 -7.31 5.42
CA ARG A 231 -7.70 -8.55 5.17
C ARG A 231 -6.74 -8.90 6.31
N ALA A 232 -6.11 -7.90 6.94
CA ALA A 232 -5.26 -8.13 8.08
C ALA A 232 -6.06 -8.66 9.29
N THR A 233 -7.25 -8.12 9.55
CA THR A 233 -8.12 -8.62 10.63
C THR A 233 -8.61 -10.05 10.38
N GLU A 234 -8.97 -10.38 9.13
CA GLU A 234 -9.32 -11.74 8.72
C GLU A 234 -8.15 -12.72 8.94
N ALA A 235 -6.94 -12.33 8.53
CA ALA A 235 -5.74 -13.15 8.67
C ALA A 235 -5.40 -13.41 10.15
N ARG A 236 -5.43 -12.38 11.01
CA ARG A 236 -5.20 -12.55 12.46
C ARG A 236 -6.25 -13.45 13.11
N THR A 237 -7.51 -13.32 12.72
CA THR A 237 -8.58 -14.16 13.25
C THR A 237 -8.34 -15.63 12.89
N ALA A 238 -8.01 -15.91 11.62
CA ALA A 238 -7.68 -17.26 11.16
C ALA A 238 -6.43 -17.85 11.85
N ALA A 239 -5.38 -17.04 12.05
CA ALA A 239 -4.17 -17.47 12.77
C ALA A 239 -4.50 -17.91 14.21
N ARG A 240 -5.33 -17.13 14.91
CA ARG A 240 -5.78 -17.46 16.28
C ARG A 240 -6.64 -18.72 16.34
N GLU A 241 -7.45 -18.99 15.32
CA GLU A 241 -8.24 -20.22 15.23
C GLU A 241 -7.36 -21.46 15.04
N ILE A 242 -6.32 -21.36 14.22
CA ILE A 242 -5.32 -22.43 14.04
C ILE A 242 -4.58 -22.69 15.36
N ALA A 243 -4.11 -21.64 16.03
CA ALA A 243 -3.45 -21.75 17.33
C ALA A 243 -4.33 -22.46 18.38
N ARG A 244 -5.62 -22.09 18.46
CA ARG A 244 -6.59 -22.73 19.37
C ARG A 244 -6.84 -24.20 19.03
N SER A 245 -6.94 -24.52 17.74
CA SER A 245 -7.18 -25.89 17.26
C SER A 245 -5.97 -26.81 17.57
N SER A 246 -4.76 -26.30 17.38
CA SER A 246 -3.52 -27.00 17.72
C SER A 246 -3.44 -27.32 19.23
N ARG A 247 -3.79 -26.37 20.11
CA ARG A 247 -3.81 -26.59 21.56
C ARG A 247 -4.86 -27.63 22.01
N ARG A 248 -5.99 -27.74 21.30
CA ARG A 248 -7.03 -28.74 21.60
C ARG A 248 -6.60 -30.15 21.21
N GLY A 249 -5.86 -30.31 20.11
CA GLY A 249 -5.37 -31.62 19.67
C GLY A 249 -4.26 -32.21 20.55
N LYS A 250 -3.57 -31.39 21.35
CA LYS A 250 -2.49 -31.82 22.27
C LYS A 250 -2.99 -32.32 23.65
N ARG A 251 -4.28 -32.17 23.98
CA ARG A 251 -4.89 -32.59 25.26
C ARG A 251 -5.61 -33.92 25.12
#